data_AF-A0A3M1GMY1-F1
#
_entry.id   AF-A0A3M1GMY1-F1
#
_cell.length_a   1.000
_cell.length_b   1.000
_cell.length_c   1.000
_cell.angle_alpha   90.00
_cell.angle_beta   90.00
_cell.angle_gamma   90.00
#
_symmetry.space_group_name_H-M   'P 1'
#
loop_
_entity.id
_entity.type
_entity.pdbx_description
1 polymer ?
#
loop_
_entity_poly.entity_id
_entity_poly.type
_entity_poly.pdbx_seq_one_letter_code
_entity_poly.pdbx_strand_id
1 'polypeptide(L)' 'AVYPSLRQKAVPVPVDDPDTARQRLVLLLARLDEAFEAGELDETVYRQARSRYKAELARLMEAGAAE' A
#
# COMPACT_ATOMS: atom_id res chain seq x y z
N ALA A 1 -6.02 20.48 -41.03
CA ALA A 1 -4.97 20.18 -40.05
C ALA A 1 -5.17 18.75 -39.56
N VAL A 2 -4.19 17.88 -39.81
CA VAL A 2 -4.22 16.47 -39.37
C VAL A 2 -3.60 16.43 -37.98
N TYR A 3 -4.38 16.10 -36.95
CA TYR A 3 -3.86 15.92 -35.60
C TYR A 3 -3.15 14.56 -35.50
N PRO A 4 -1.88 14.50 -35.07
CA PRO A 4 -1.23 13.22 -34.82
C PRO A 4 -1.75 12.68 -33.49
N SER A 5 -2.50 11.58 -33.56
CA SER A 5 -2.95 10.84 -32.39
C SER A 5 -1.73 10.37 -31.60
N LEU A 6 -1.47 11.04 -30.47
CA LEU A 6 -0.48 10.63 -29.49
C LEU A 6 -0.84 9.21 -29.02
N ARG A 7 -0.13 8.21 -29.55
CA ARG A 7 -0.08 6.86 -28.97
C ARG A 7 0.44 7.03 -27.55
N GLN A 8 -0.48 7.00 -26.58
CA GLN A 8 -0.14 6.76 -25.18
C GLN A 8 0.60 5.42 -25.13
N LYS A 9 1.92 5.47 -25.05
CA LYS A 9 2.72 4.30 -24.66
C LYS A 9 2.27 3.94 -23.25
N ALA A 10 1.71 2.76 -23.09
CA ALA A 10 1.46 2.17 -21.79
C ALA A 10 2.78 2.17 -21.03
N VAL A 11 2.89 3.03 -20.01
CA VAL A 11 4.01 2.98 -19.07
C VAL A 11 3.86 1.64 -18.35
N PRO A 12 4.85 0.74 -18.40
CA PRO A 12 4.79 -0.46 -17.59
C PRO A 12 4.76 0.00 -16.14
N VAL A 13 3.63 -0.21 -15.47
CA VAL A 13 3.54 -0.01 -14.02
C VAL A 13 4.62 -0.91 -13.43
N PRO A 14 5.62 -0.37 -12.71
CA PRO A 14 6.62 -1.20 -12.08
C PRO A 14 5.86 -2.17 -11.19
N VAL A 15 6.07 -3.47 -11.41
CA VAL A 15 5.68 -4.49 -10.45
C VAL A 15 6.39 -4.08 -9.16
N ASP A 16 5.63 -3.60 -8.18
CA ASP A 16 6.21 -3.08 -6.94
C ASP A 16 7.09 -4.19 -6.35
N ASP A 17 8.37 -3.88 -6.24
CA ASP A 17 9.33 -4.71 -5.53
C ASP A 17 8.78 -5.02 -4.12
N PRO A 18 8.80 -6.29 -3.67
CA PRO A 18 8.23 -6.70 -2.38
C PRO A 18 8.74 -5.85 -1.21
N ASP A 19 9.97 -5.35 -1.26
CA ASP A 19 10.50 -4.44 -0.23
C ASP A 19 9.84 -3.06 -0.29
N THR A 20 9.60 -2.52 -1.48
CA THR A 20 8.84 -1.27 -1.66
C THR A 20 7.40 -1.41 -1.15
N ALA A 21 6.74 -2.53 -1.46
CA ALA A 21 5.39 -2.82 -0.95
C ALA A 21 5.37 -2.92 0.58
N ARG A 22 6.36 -3.58 1.17
CA ARG A 22 6.53 -3.70 2.64
C ARG A 22 6.71 -2.35 3.30
N GLN A 23 7.59 -1.49 2.78
CA GLN A 23 7.83 -0.15 3.30
C GLN A 23 6.55 0.70 3.26
N ARG A 24 5.78 0.62 2.18
CA ARG A 24 4.49 1.33 2.07
C ARG A 24 3.50 0.88 3.14
N LEU A 25 3.39 -0.43 3.39
CA LEU A 25 2.47 -0.95 4.43
C LEU A 25 2.87 -0.52 5.83
N VAL A 26 4.18 -0.48 6.14
CA VAL A 26 4.67 0.04 7.42
C VAL A 26 4.30 1.51 7.60
N LEU A 27 4.49 2.34 6.58
CA LEU A 27 4.11 3.75 6.62
C LEU A 27 2.59 3.96 6.75
N LEU A 28 1.80 3.12 6.08
CA LEU A 28 0.33 3.16 6.19
C LEU A 28 -0.13 2.78 7.60
N LEU A 29 0.49 1.77 8.23
CA LEU A 29 0.21 1.40 9.61
C LEU A 29 0.54 2.54 10.58
N ALA A 30 1.70 3.18 10.42
CA ALA A 30 2.09 4.32 11.25
C ALA A 30 1.09 5.49 11.13
N ARG A 31 0.70 5.87 9.90
CA ARG A 31 -0.31 6.91 9.68
C ARG A 31 -1.68 6.55 10.24
N LEU A 32 -2.05 5.27 10.18
CA LEU A 32 -3.32 4.80 10.71
C LEU A 32 -3.33 4.88 12.25
N ASP A 33 -2.21 4.52 12.89
CA ASP A 33 -2.03 4.65 14.34
C ASP A 33 -2.07 6.15 14.74
N GLU A 34 -1.37 7.03 14.03
CA GLU A 34 -1.42 8.49 14.25
C GLU A 34 -2.84 9.07 14.13
N ALA A 35 -3.58 8.71 13.07
CA ALA A 35 -4.94 9.20 12.86
C ALA A 35 -5.92 8.72 13.95
N PHE A 36 -5.73 7.50 14.46
CA PHE A 36 -6.52 6.99 15.58
C PHE A 36 -6.17 7.70 16.89
N GLU A 37 -4.88 7.90 17.18
CA GLU A 37 -4.42 8.65 18.35
C GLU A 37 -4.86 10.12 18.34
N ALA A 38 -4.94 10.73 17.15
CA ALA A 38 -5.49 12.07 16.95
C ALA A 38 -7.02 12.15 17.10
N GLY A 39 -7.72 11.01 17.21
CA GLY A 39 -9.18 10.94 17.27
C GLY A 39 -9.87 11.22 15.95
N GLU A 40 -9.14 11.20 14.83
CA GLU A 40 -9.67 11.41 13.48
C GLU A 40 -10.34 10.14 12.91
N LEU A 41 -10.07 8.99 13.53
CA LEU A 41 -10.55 7.69 13.10
C LEU A 41 -11.38 6.99 14.19
N ASP A 42 -12.52 6.42 13.80
CA ASP A 42 -13.31 5.58 14.70
C ASP A 42 -12.56 4.28 15.05
N GLU A 43 -12.70 3.80 16.29
CA GLU A 43 -12.01 2.62 16.78
C GLU A 43 -12.31 1.36 15.95
N THR A 44 -13.55 1.19 15.48
CA THR A 44 -13.95 0.04 14.67
C THR A 44 -13.24 0.07 13.31
N VAL A 45 -13.21 1.26 12.69
CA VAL A 45 -12.54 1.47 11.40
C VAL A 45 -11.03 1.25 11.55
N TYR A 46 -10.45 1.78 12.64
CA TYR A 46 -9.04 1.61 12.97
C TYR A 46 -8.66 0.13 13.10
N ARG A 47 -9.40 -0.62 13.93
CA ARG A 47 -9.14 -2.04 14.18
C ARG A 47 -9.24 -2.87 12.89
N GLN A 48 -10.25 -2.61 12.06
CA GLN A 48 -10.42 -3.30 10.78
C GLN A 48 -9.27 -3.01 9.80
N ALA A 49 -8.95 -1.73 9.60
CA ALA A 49 -7.89 -1.31 8.69
C ALA A 49 -6.52 -1.84 9.17
N ARG A 50 -6.23 -1.75 10.47
CA ARG A 50 -4.98 -2.22 11.07
C ARG A 50 -4.81 -3.72 10.93
N SER A 51 -5.87 -4.49 11.17
CA SER A 51 -5.86 -5.94 10.97
C SER A 51 -5.57 -6.31 9.51
N ARG A 52 -6.19 -5.59 8.56
CA ARG A 52 -5.98 -5.83 7.12
C ARG A 52 -4.54 -5.56 6.71
N TYR A 53 -3.99 -4.39 7.03
CA TYR A 53 -2.63 -4.04 6.64
C TYR A 53 -1.59 -4.92 7.33
N LYS A 54 -1.82 -5.31 8.59
CA LYS A 54 -0.94 -6.25 9.29
C LYS A 54 -0.95 -7.64 8.64
N ALA A 55 -2.11 -8.13 8.22
CA ALA A 55 -2.21 -9.41 7.51
C ALA A 55 -1.51 -9.36 6.14
N GLU A 56 -1.63 -8.24 5.42
CA GLU A 56 -0.95 -8.02 4.14
C GLU A 56 0.57 -7.96 4.32
N LEU A 57 1.05 -7.28 5.35
CA LEU A 57 2.47 -7.21 5.70
C LEU A 57 3.03 -8.59 6.06
N ALA A 58 2.29 -9.40 6.83
CA ALA A 58 2.69 -10.75 7.18
C ALA A 58 2.84 -11.64 5.93
N ARG A 59 1.89 -11.56 4.99
CA ARG A 59 1.97 -12.30 3.72
C ARG A 59 3.21 -11.93 2.89
N LEU A 60 3.56 -10.65 2.84
CA LEU A 60 4.76 -10.19 2.13
C LEU A 60 6.05 -10.63 2.81
N MET A 61 6.06 -10.70 4.15
CA MET A 61 7.20 -11.25 4.90
C MET A 61 7.36 -12.75 4.67
N GLU A 62 6.26 -13.52 4.67
CA GLU A 62 6.29 -14.95 4.38
C GLU A 62 6.73 -15.23 2.93
N ALA A 63 6.24 -14.44 1.97
CA ALA A 63 6.61 -14.57 0.57
C ALA A 63 8.09 -14.25 0.29
N GLY A 64 8.67 -13.26 0.98
CA GLY A 64 10.08 -12.90 0.85
C GLY A 64 11.04 -13.76 1.70
N ALA A 65 10.52 -14.60 2.61
CA ALA A 65 11.32 -15.55 3.40
C ALA A 65 11.43 -16.94 2.74
N ALA A 66 10.68 -17.17 1.65
CA ALA A 66 10.69 -18.40 0.86
C ALA A 66 11.63 -18.34 -0.35
N GLU A 67 12.41 -17.26 -0.48
CA GLU A 67 13.47 -17.04 -1.48
C GLU A 67 14.85 -17.25 -0.85
#